data_AF-A0A0F5PNL8-F1
#
_entry.id   AF-A0A0F5PNL8-F1
#
_cell.length_a   1.000
_cell.length_b   1.000
_cell.length_c   1.000
_cell.angle_alpha   90.00
_cell.angle_beta   90.00
_cell.angle_gamma   90.00
#
_symmetry.space_group_name_H-M   'P 1'
#
loop_
_entity.id
_entity.type
_entity.pdbx_description
1 polymer ?
#
loop_
_entity_poly.entity_id
_entity_poly.type
_entity_poly.pdbx_seq_one_letter_code
_entity_poly.pdbx_strand_id
1 'polypeptide(L)'
;MSWYNVLDGRGPRDVRTSIRENQQLMKWHAERGVPVEVNEAHHWSLRDAHDVIGVVTAFLAAYNAKKMGVRDYVAQFMFNVPASISPKMDLAKMLAKIELIEDLEDENFRVIRQARAGLASFPSDLLEAKGQLASSAYLSMAIKPHIYHVVGYCEAHHAATPEDIIESVKIVKAVIKNTMFGMPDLTKDEDVIKRKEQLKKEARILLEAIKEIAPHSEDPWSDPDVLATAIEIGLLDAPHLKGNKYAKGALQTKVIDGACYAYDYEKHRIIPEEERVEKILREYKKEHFFV
;
A
#
# COMPACT_ATOMS: atom_id res chain seq x y z
N MET A 1 9.27 5.58 0.21
CA MET A 1 9.26 6.81 -0.62
C MET A 1 9.01 8.04 0.27
N SER A 2 7.93 8.08 1.05
CA SER A 2 7.53 9.27 1.83
C SER A 2 7.79 9.17 3.34
N TRP A 3 8.53 8.16 3.81
CA TRP A 3 8.69 7.81 5.23
C TRP A 3 10.14 7.97 5.72
N TYR A 4 10.38 7.71 7.02
CA TYR A 4 11.65 7.91 7.71
C TYR A 4 12.04 9.38 7.88
N ASN A 5 11.06 10.20 8.28
CA ASN A 5 11.19 11.65 8.34
C ASN A 5 10.23 12.22 9.40
N VAL A 6 9.98 13.53 9.37
CA VAL A 6 9.09 14.21 10.32
C VAL A 6 7.64 13.67 10.32
N LEU A 7 7.21 13.00 9.25
CA LEU A 7 5.86 12.42 9.11
C LEU A 7 5.63 11.24 10.07
N ASP A 8 6.66 10.42 10.31
CA ASP A 8 6.58 9.26 11.19
C ASP A 8 7.48 9.35 12.44
N GLY A 9 8.11 10.51 12.65
CA GLY A 9 8.96 10.79 13.81
C GLY A 9 10.27 10.00 13.80
N ARG A 10 10.65 9.38 12.69
CA ARG A 10 11.85 8.54 12.58
C ARG A 10 13.08 9.29 12.04
N GLY A 11 12.96 10.59 11.79
CA GLY A 11 14.08 11.42 11.39
C GLY A 11 13.74 12.91 11.36
N PRO A 12 14.76 13.79 11.31
CA PRO A 12 14.56 15.25 11.31
C PRO A 12 14.26 15.84 9.92
N ARG A 13 14.37 15.03 8.85
CA ARG A 13 14.18 15.49 7.47
C ARG A 13 12.73 15.91 7.22
N ASP A 14 12.53 16.92 6.39
CA ASP A 14 11.20 17.24 5.86
C ASP A 14 10.77 16.23 4.78
N VAL A 15 9.46 16.22 4.48
CA VAL A 15 8.85 15.24 3.57
C VAL A 15 9.37 15.38 2.14
N ARG A 16 9.54 16.60 1.62
CA ARG A 16 10.03 16.85 0.24
C ARG A 16 11.45 16.35 0.06
N THR A 17 12.33 16.73 1.00
CA THR A 17 13.72 16.26 1.01
C THR A 17 13.78 14.74 1.12
N SER A 18 12.97 14.14 1.99
CA SER A 18 12.91 12.68 2.15
C SER A 18 12.49 11.96 0.86
N ILE A 19 11.49 12.48 0.13
CA ILE A 19 11.05 11.88 -1.14
C ILE A 19 12.18 11.96 -2.18
N ARG A 20 12.81 13.14 -2.31
CA ARG A 20 13.92 13.37 -3.24
C ARG A 20 15.12 12.47 -2.95
N GLU A 21 15.52 12.33 -1.69
CA GLU A 21 16.62 11.44 -1.29
C GLU A 21 16.28 9.96 -1.54
N ASN A 22 15.04 9.54 -1.28
CA ASN A 22 14.60 8.17 -1.60
C ASN A 22 14.69 7.89 -3.11
N GLN A 23 14.28 8.83 -3.95
CA GLN A 23 14.43 8.70 -5.41
C GLN A 23 15.90 8.62 -5.84
N GLN A 24 16.77 9.45 -5.25
CA GLN A 24 18.22 9.37 -5.49
C GLN A 24 18.79 8.01 -5.09
N LEU A 25 18.31 7.44 -3.97
CA LEU A 25 18.69 6.11 -3.53
C LEU A 25 18.22 5.02 -4.50
N MET A 26 16.99 5.11 -5.01
CA MET A 26 16.49 4.20 -6.05
C MET A 26 17.37 4.26 -7.29
N LYS A 27 17.71 5.48 -7.75
CA LYS A 27 18.60 5.69 -8.90
C LYS A 27 19.98 5.10 -8.68
N TRP A 28 20.56 5.31 -7.49
CA TRP A 28 21.87 4.76 -7.15
C TRP A 28 21.90 3.23 -7.22
N HIS A 29 20.82 2.56 -6.79
CA HIS A 29 20.67 1.10 -6.89
C HIS A 29 20.46 0.66 -8.34
N ALA A 30 19.63 1.40 -9.09
CA ALA A 30 19.37 1.15 -10.50
C ALA A 30 20.65 1.18 -11.35
N GLU A 31 21.52 2.18 -11.15
CA GLU A 31 22.81 2.32 -11.82
C GLU A 31 23.76 1.12 -11.56
N ARG A 32 23.51 0.34 -10.51
CA ARG A 32 24.28 -0.84 -10.11
C ARG A 32 23.59 -2.15 -10.45
N GLY A 33 22.42 -2.12 -11.08
CA GLY A 33 21.63 -3.30 -11.39
C GLY A 33 21.13 -4.04 -10.15
N VAL A 34 20.94 -3.34 -9.03
CA VAL A 34 20.41 -3.93 -7.81
C VAL A 34 18.88 -3.82 -7.80
N PRO A 35 18.14 -4.92 -7.63
CA PRO A 35 16.68 -4.87 -7.49
C PRO A 35 16.25 -3.98 -6.32
N VAL A 36 15.16 -3.25 -6.49
CA VAL A 36 14.67 -2.31 -5.47
C VAL A 36 13.30 -2.74 -4.96
N GLU A 37 13.17 -2.81 -3.65
CA GLU A 37 11.91 -2.96 -2.93
C GLU A 37 11.50 -1.63 -2.30
N VAL A 38 10.26 -1.19 -2.50
CA VAL A 38 9.75 0.05 -1.90
C VAL A 38 8.48 -0.22 -1.09
N ASN A 39 8.60 -0.19 0.23
CA ASN A 39 7.54 -0.57 1.16
C ASN A 39 6.51 0.54 1.45
N GLU A 40 6.24 1.39 0.46
CA GLU A 40 5.43 2.61 0.63
C GLU A 40 3.99 2.31 1.04
N ALA A 41 3.31 1.45 0.29
CA ALA A 41 1.87 1.22 0.44
C ALA A 41 1.48 0.69 1.83
N HIS A 42 2.33 -0.15 2.43
CA HIS A 42 2.05 -0.75 3.74
C HIS A 42 2.10 0.30 4.85
N HIS A 43 2.99 1.29 4.77
CA HIS A 43 3.04 2.34 5.75
C HIS A 43 1.77 3.19 5.79
N TRP A 44 1.08 3.35 4.67
CA TRP A 44 -0.24 4.00 4.61
C TRP A 44 -1.33 3.09 5.18
N SER A 45 -1.41 1.83 4.72
CA SER A 45 -2.44 0.91 5.18
C SER A 45 -2.31 0.55 6.68
N LEU A 46 -1.10 0.48 7.24
CA LEU A 46 -0.85 0.28 8.68
C LEU A 46 -1.21 1.52 9.53
N ARG A 47 -1.46 2.65 8.90
CA ARG A 47 -1.94 3.89 9.53
C ARG A 47 -3.44 4.11 9.33
N ASP A 48 -4.14 3.04 8.96
CA ASP A 48 -5.57 2.97 8.69
C ASP A 48 -6.05 3.84 7.52
N ALA A 49 -5.16 4.17 6.57
CA ALA A 49 -5.59 4.76 5.30
C ALA A 49 -6.56 3.82 4.58
N HIS A 50 -7.55 4.37 3.86
CA HIS A 50 -8.51 3.56 3.14
C HIS A 50 -7.86 2.84 1.95
N ASP A 51 -8.54 1.81 1.44
CA ASP A 51 -7.96 0.89 0.47
C ASP A 51 -7.44 1.59 -0.80
N VAL A 52 -8.11 2.67 -1.24
CA VAL A 52 -7.72 3.45 -2.42
C VAL A 52 -6.34 4.07 -2.25
N ILE A 53 -6.05 4.70 -1.12
CA ILE A 53 -4.71 5.24 -0.84
C ILE A 53 -3.68 4.13 -0.81
N GLY A 54 -4.03 2.97 -0.22
CA GLY A 54 -3.17 1.79 -0.26
C GLY A 54 -2.84 1.33 -1.68
N VAL A 55 -3.79 1.44 -2.62
CA VAL A 55 -3.60 1.11 -4.04
C VAL A 55 -2.76 2.16 -4.76
N VAL A 56 -3.11 3.44 -4.63
CA VAL A 56 -2.42 4.56 -5.28
C VAL A 56 -0.97 4.67 -4.82
N THR A 57 -0.70 4.52 -3.53
CA THR A 57 0.67 4.61 -3.01
C THR A 57 1.54 3.42 -3.41
N ALA A 58 0.94 2.25 -3.71
CA ALA A 58 1.65 1.13 -4.31
C ALA A 58 2.05 1.42 -5.76
N PHE A 59 1.14 2.00 -6.54
CA PHE A 59 1.41 2.47 -7.90
C PHE A 59 2.49 3.56 -7.92
N LEU A 60 2.36 4.60 -7.10
CA LEU A 60 3.33 5.72 -7.05
C LEU A 60 4.73 5.23 -6.70
N ALA A 61 4.87 4.28 -5.77
CA ALA A 61 6.16 3.69 -5.44
C ALA A 61 6.80 2.94 -6.62
N ALA A 62 6.03 2.12 -7.34
CA ALA A 62 6.50 1.41 -8.52
C ALA A 62 6.85 2.39 -9.67
N TYR A 63 6.00 3.38 -9.89
CA TYR A 63 6.20 4.42 -10.90
C TYR A 63 7.49 5.21 -10.64
N ASN A 64 7.73 5.61 -9.40
CA ASN A 64 8.97 6.30 -9.02
C ASN A 64 10.20 5.41 -9.18
N ALA A 65 10.13 4.13 -8.80
CA ALA A 65 11.22 3.18 -9.04
C ALA A 65 11.54 3.07 -10.54
N LYS A 66 10.52 2.90 -11.39
CA LYS A 66 10.66 2.88 -12.86
C LYS A 66 11.32 4.15 -13.38
N LYS A 67 10.86 5.33 -12.94
CA LYS A 67 11.40 6.63 -13.38
C LYS A 67 12.84 6.84 -12.95
N MET A 68 13.26 6.25 -11.83
CA MET A 68 14.65 6.26 -11.37
C MET A 68 15.53 5.19 -12.06
N GLY A 69 14.99 4.43 -13.02
CA GLY A 69 15.72 3.47 -13.84
C GLY A 69 15.86 2.07 -13.23
N VAL A 70 15.13 1.77 -12.15
CA VAL A 70 15.10 0.43 -11.55
C VAL A 70 14.64 -0.57 -12.60
N ARG A 71 15.35 -1.70 -12.77
CA ARG A 71 14.99 -2.73 -13.75
C ARG A 71 14.16 -3.85 -13.15
N ASP A 72 14.55 -4.37 -12.00
CA ASP A 72 13.82 -5.37 -11.24
C ASP A 72 13.22 -4.71 -9.99
N TYR A 73 11.90 -4.52 -9.99
CA TYR A 73 11.16 -3.93 -8.87
C TYR A 73 10.45 -5.01 -8.06
N VAL A 74 10.80 -5.13 -6.78
CA VAL A 74 10.14 -6.05 -5.86
C VAL A 74 8.91 -5.36 -5.29
N ALA A 75 7.74 -5.73 -5.81
CA ALA A 75 6.45 -5.22 -5.34
C ALA A 75 5.98 -6.05 -4.13
N GLN A 76 6.06 -5.47 -2.93
CA GLN A 76 5.56 -6.12 -1.73
C GLN A 76 4.03 -5.98 -1.61
N PHE A 77 3.36 -7.10 -1.34
CA PHE A 77 1.93 -7.23 -1.11
C PHE A 77 1.72 -7.81 0.30
N MET A 78 1.49 -6.92 1.27
CA MET A 78 1.17 -7.26 2.65
C MET A 78 -0.34 -7.44 2.77
N PHE A 79 -0.77 -8.68 2.94
CA PHE A 79 -2.15 -9.06 3.21
C PHE A 79 -2.54 -8.72 4.66
N ASN A 80 -3.83 -8.77 4.97
CA ASN A 80 -4.43 -8.57 6.28
C ASN A 80 -4.15 -7.19 6.89
N VAL A 81 -4.13 -6.14 6.05
CA VAL A 81 -3.97 -4.75 6.50
C VAL A 81 -5.10 -3.89 5.96
N PRO A 82 -5.97 -3.29 6.79
CA PRO A 82 -5.99 -3.38 8.25
C PRO A 82 -6.32 -4.81 8.73
N ALA A 83 -6.08 -5.12 10.01
CA ALA A 83 -6.32 -6.45 10.57
C ALA A 83 -7.79 -6.94 10.43
N SER A 84 -8.72 -5.99 10.32
CA SER A 84 -10.16 -6.24 10.16
C SER A 84 -10.63 -6.38 8.72
N ILE A 85 -9.73 -6.29 7.72
CA ILE A 85 -10.07 -6.52 6.31
C ILE A 85 -10.46 -8.01 6.11
N SER A 86 -11.50 -8.27 5.33
CA SER A 86 -11.87 -9.65 5.00
C SER A 86 -10.93 -10.23 3.95
N PRO A 87 -10.69 -11.55 3.93
CA PRO A 87 -9.86 -12.20 2.90
C PRO A 87 -10.25 -11.85 1.46
N LYS A 88 -11.55 -11.72 1.22
CA LYS A 88 -12.14 -11.40 -0.09
C LYS A 88 -11.76 -9.99 -0.57
N MET A 89 -11.98 -9.01 0.30
CA MET A 89 -11.71 -7.60 -0.01
C MET A 89 -10.21 -7.32 -0.05
N ASP A 90 -9.43 -8.04 0.74
CA ASP A 90 -7.98 -7.94 0.72
C ASP A 90 -7.38 -8.52 -0.57
N LEU A 91 -7.85 -9.68 -1.04
CA LEU A 91 -7.47 -10.21 -2.34
C LEU A 91 -7.81 -9.23 -3.47
N ALA A 92 -9.01 -8.65 -3.45
CA ALA A 92 -9.42 -7.63 -4.41
C ALA A 92 -8.47 -6.42 -4.41
N LYS A 93 -8.08 -5.95 -3.22
CA LYS A 93 -7.10 -4.87 -3.08
C LYS A 93 -5.73 -5.23 -3.64
N MET A 94 -5.23 -6.44 -3.36
CA MET A 94 -3.93 -6.86 -3.90
C MET A 94 -3.98 -7.00 -5.42
N LEU A 95 -5.06 -7.54 -5.99
CA LEU A 95 -5.23 -7.62 -7.45
C LEU A 95 -5.31 -6.23 -8.09
N ALA A 96 -5.95 -5.25 -7.45
CA ALA A 96 -5.99 -3.88 -7.95
C ALA A 96 -4.59 -3.24 -7.96
N LYS A 97 -3.79 -3.47 -6.91
CA LYS A 97 -2.38 -3.05 -6.87
C LYS A 97 -1.57 -3.71 -7.99
N ILE A 98 -1.70 -5.03 -8.13
CA ILE A 98 -0.97 -5.81 -9.13
C ILE A 98 -1.24 -5.29 -10.53
N GLU A 99 -2.52 -5.15 -10.93
CA GLU A 99 -2.85 -4.70 -12.28
C GLU A 99 -2.30 -3.29 -12.57
N LEU A 100 -2.43 -2.34 -11.64
CA LEU A 100 -1.87 -1.00 -11.86
C LEU A 100 -0.34 -0.96 -11.91
N ILE A 101 0.33 -1.81 -11.12
CA ILE A 101 1.80 -1.85 -11.08
C ILE A 101 2.34 -2.60 -12.31
N GLU A 102 1.71 -3.68 -12.74
CA GLU A 102 2.15 -4.46 -13.90
C GLU A 102 1.83 -3.78 -15.23
N ASP A 103 0.83 -2.89 -15.27
CA ASP A 103 0.65 -1.96 -16.39
C ASP A 103 1.88 -1.06 -16.63
N LEU A 104 2.81 -0.97 -15.66
CA LEU A 104 4.08 -0.27 -15.81
C LEU A 104 5.20 -1.14 -16.38
N GLU A 105 5.02 -2.45 -16.59
CA GLU A 105 6.06 -3.31 -17.14
C GLU A 105 6.37 -2.94 -18.61
N ASP A 106 7.66 -2.99 -18.95
CA ASP A 106 8.17 -2.87 -20.31
C ASP A 106 9.52 -3.62 -20.43
N GLU A 107 10.23 -3.49 -21.54
CA GLU A 107 11.52 -4.15 -21.74
C GLU A 107 12.62 -3.72 -20.73
N ASN A 108 12.41 -2.63 -19.98
CA ASN A 108 13.35 -2.08 -19.01
C ASN A 108 12.84 -2.11 -17.57
N PHE A 109 11.58 -2.49 -17.31
CA PHE A 109 10.97 -2.55 -15.98
C PHE A 109 10.19 -3.84 -15.80
N ARG A 110 10.64 -4.68 -14.86
CA ARG A 110 10.03 -5.95 -14.49
C ARG A 110 9.59 -5.94 -13.04
N VAL A 111 8.39 -6.44 -12.79
CA VAL A 111 7.78 -6.52 -11.47
C VAL A 111 7.93 -7.93 -10.90
N ILE A 112 8.50 -8.00 -9.70
CA ILE A 112 8.64 -9.22 -8.92
C ILE A 112 7.68 -9.14 -7.74
N ARG A 113 6.54 -9.83 -7.85
CA ARG A 113 5.57 -9.97 -6.75
C ARG A 113 6.20 -10.64 -5.52
N GLN A 114 6.17 -9.96 -4.38
CA GLN A 114 6.47 -10.52 -3.06
C GLN A 114 5.23 -10.48 -2.18
N ALA A 115 4.79 -11.60 -1.61
CA ALA A 115 3.67 -11.62 -0.67
C ALA A 115 4.13 -11.81 0.78
N ARG A 116 3.33 -11.31 1.73
CA ARG A 116 3.51 -11.54 3.17
C ARG A 116 2.22 -11.34 3.96
N ALA A 117 2.21 -11.85 5.19
CA ALA A 117 1.19 -11.52 6.18
C ALA A 117 1.38 -10.12 6.79
N GLY A 118 0.27 -9.51 7.20
CA GLY A 118 0.23 -8.22 7.87
C GLY A 118 0.48 -8.35 9.37
N LEU A 119 1.43 -7.58 9.88
CA LEU A 119 1.92 -7.66 11.26
C LEU A 119 0.80 -7.50 12.29
N ALA A 120 -0.06 -6.51 12.09
CA ALA A 120 -1.16 -6.19 13.00
C ALA A 120 -2.28 -7.25 13.02
N SER A 121 -2.26 -8.22 12.09
CA SER A 121 -3.28 -9.27 12.02
C SER A 121 -3.00 -10.47 12.94
N PHE A 122 -1.79 -10.56 13.49
CA PHE A 122 -1.41 -11.68 14.35
C PHE A 122 -2.03 -11.54 15.74
N PRO A 123 -2.80 -12.54 16.21
CA PRO A 123 -3.25 -12.59 17.61
C PRO A 123 -2.09 -12.90 18.55
N SER A 124 -2.26 -12.60 19.84
CA SER A 124 -1.26 -12.89 20.87
C SER A 124 -1.19 -14.37 21.25
N ASP A 125 -2.28 -15.13 21.07
CA ASP A 125 -2.26 -16.59 21.23
C ASP A 125 -1.45 -17.25 20.09
N LEU A 126 -0.42 -18.01 20.45
CA LEU A 126 0.52 -18.56 19.47
C LEU A 126 -0.11 -19.63 18.57
N LEU A 127 -1.13 -20.36 19.02
CA LEU A 127 -1.80 -21.36 18.20
C LEU A 127 -2.70 -20.68 17.17
N GLU A 128 -3.45 -19.66 17.59
CA GLU A 128 -4.22 -18.81 16.68
C GLU A 128 -3.30 -18.09 15.69
N ALA A 129 -2.15 -17.60 16.14
CA ALA A 129 -1.18 -16.90 15.30
C ALA A 129 -0.57 -17.80 14.21
N LYS A 130 -0.33 -19.09 14.52
CA LYS A 130 0.06 -20.09 13.52
C LYS A 130 -1.06 -20.34 12.51
N GLY A 131 -2.32 -20.36 12.96
CA GLY A 131 -3.50 -20.41 12.08
C GLY A 131 -3.58 -19.20 11.15
N GLN A 132 -3.37 -17.99 11.68
CA GLN A 132 -3.34 -16.76 10.91
C GLN A 132 -2.21 -16.73 9.87
N LEU A 133 -1.00 -17.16 10.26
CA LEU A 133 0.13 -17.30 9.34
C LEU A 133 -0.20 -18.21 8.16
N ALA A 134 -0.75 -19.40 8.46
CA ALA A 134 -1.11 -20.38 7.45
C ALA A 134 -2.23 -19.88 6.52
N SER A 135 -3.26 -19.26 7.09
CA SER A 135 -4.40 -18.70 6.35
C SER A 135 -3.97 -17.58 5.40
N SER A 136 -3.16 -16.64 5.89
CA SER A 136 -2.61 -15.54 5.10
C SER A 136 -1.72 -16.04 3.97
N ALA A 137 -0.85 -17.02 4.25
CA ALA A 137 -0.02 -17.67 3.25
C ALA A 137 -0.87 -18.31 2.14
N TYR A 138 -1.91 -19.06 2.51
CA TYR A 138 -2.79 -19.72 1.54
C TYR A 138 -3.51 -18.70 0.63
N LEU A 139 -4.13 -17.68 1.21
CA LEU A 139 -4.81 -16.62 0.45
C LEU A 139 -3.86 -15.94 -0.53
N SER A 140 -2.66 -15.60 -0.06
CA SER A 140 -1.68 -14.89 -0.86
C SER A 140 -1.16 -15.68 -2.07
N MET A 141 -1.28 -17.02 -2.07
CA MET A 141 -0.91 -17.82 -3.24
C MET A 141 -1.85 -17.55 -4.43
N ALA A 142 -3.03 -16.95 -4.20
CA ALA A 142 -3.92 -16.52 -5.28
C ALA A 142 -3.30 -15.49 -6.21
N ILE A 143 -2.37 -14.66 -5.71
CA ILE A 143 -1.64 -13.69 -6.53
C ILE A 143 -0.37 -14.27 -7.17
N LYS A 144 -0.11 -15.58 -7.00
CA LYS A 144 1.04 -16.29 -7.57
C LYS A 144 2.36 -15.54 -7.34
N PRO A 145 2.75 -15.27 -6.07
CA PRO A 145 3.92 -14.47 -5.79
C PRO A 145 5.21 -15.20 -6.18
N HIS A 146 6.22 -14.44 -6.62
CA HIS A 146 7.56 -14.98 -6.90
C HIS A 146 8.36 -15.19 -5.61
N ILE A 147 8.13 -14.33 -4.63
CA ILE A 147 8.77 -14.36 -3.32
C ILE A 147 7.68 -14.40 -2.25
N TYR A 148 7.84 -15.26 -1.24
CA TYR A 148 7.01 -15.22 -0.05
C TYR A 148 7.88 -14.86 1.16
N HIS A 149 7.64 -13.69 1.76
CA HIS A 149 8.30 -13.26 2.98
C HIS A 149 7.57 -13.87 4.18
N VAL A 150 8.25 -14.77 4.89
CA VAL A 150 7.71 -15.46 6.07
C VAL A 150 7.79 -14.52 7.29
N VAL A 151 6.63 -14.10 7.78
CA VAL A 151 6.50 -13.40 9.07
C VAL A 151 6.54 -14.43 10.19
N GLY A 152 7.22 -14.11 11.30
CA GLY A 152 7.21 -14.97 12.48
C GLY A 152 5.82 -15.02 13.11
N TYR A 153 5.29 -16.22 13.40
CA TYR A 153 3.98 -16.32 14.07
C TYR A 153 3.95 -15.62 15.43
N CYS A 154 5.11 -15.40 16.05
CA CYS A 154 5.24 -14.76 17.36
C CYS A 154 5.14 -13.22 17.32
N GLU A 155 4.84 -12.61 16.17
CA GLU A 155 4.87 -11.16 15.91
C GLU A 155 4.20 -10.32 17.01
N ALA A 156 3.03 -10.73 17.49
CA ALA A 156 2.27 -10.01 18.51
C ALA A 156 2.62 -10.39 19.96
N HIS A 157 3.58 -11.30 20.16
CA HIS A 157 3.91 -11.86 21.47
C HIS A 157 5.34 -11.53 21.91
N HIS A 158 6.36 -11.80 21.09
CA HIS A 158 7.75 -11.57 21.45
C HIS A 158 8.67 -11.47 20.22
N ALA A 159 9.90 -10.98 20.43
CA ALA A 159 10.91 -10.95 19.38
C ALA A 159 11.26 -12.37 18.91
N ALA A 160 11.21 -12.60 17.60
CA ALA A 160 11.40 -13.91 17.03
C ALA A 160 12.77 -14.51 17.35
N THR A 161 12.76 -15.73 17.88
CA THR A 161 13.95 -16.58 18.03
C THR A 161 14.22 -17.37 16.74
N PRO A 162 15.42 -17.95 16.56
CA PRO A 162 15.69 -18.85 15.45
C PRO A 162 14.65 -19.99 15.33
N GLU A 163 14.17 -20.51 16.46
CA GLU A 163 13.17 -21.58 16.52
C GLU A 163 11.81 -21.13 15.97
N ASP A 164 11.35 -19.93 16.36
CA ASP A 164 10.09 -19.34 15.85
C ASP A 164 10.14 -19.16 14.34
N ILE A 165 11.30 -18.72 13.81
CA ILE A 165 11.51 -18.55 12.37
C ILE A 165 11.48 -19.90 11.66
N ILE A 166 12.20 -20.91 12.16
CA ILE A 166 12.21 -22.26 11.57
C ILE A 166 10.80 -22.85 11.54
N GLU A 167 10.04 -22.71 12.63
CA GLU A 167 8.68 -23.21 12.70
C GLU A 167 7.73 -22.45 11.77
N SER A 168 7.80 -21.12 11.72
CA SER A 168 7.03 -20.28 10.78
C SER A 168 7.30 -20.68 9.33
N VAL A 169 8.58 -20.91 8.98
CA VAL A 169 8.99 -21.36 7.64
C VAL A 169 8.43 -22.75 7.33
N LYS A 170 8.44 -23.69 8.28
CA LYS A 170 7.86 -25.03 8.08
C LYS A 170 6.36 -24.96 7.80
N ILE A 171 5.62 -24.15 8.56
CA ILE A 171 4.17 -23.93 8.38
C ILE A 171 3.90 -23.39 6.97
N VAL A 172 4.55 -22.29 6.61
CA VAL A 172 4.36 -21.66 5.29
C VAL A 172 4.77 -22.59 4.15
N LYS A 173 5.89 -23.31 4.27
CA LYS A 173 6.32 -24.29 3.25
C LYS A 173 5.28 -25.38 3.04
N ALA A 174 4.65 -25.87 4.10
CA ALA A 174 3.59 -26.87 4.00
C ALA A 174 2.37 -26.30 3.23
N VAL A 175 1.96 -25.06 3.53
CA VAL A 175 0.86 -24.38 2.83
C VAL A 175 1.19 -24.20 1.34
N ILE A 176 2.37 -23.66 1.01
CA ILE A 176 2.78 -23.44 -0.38
C ILE A 176 2.82 -24.78 -1.13
N LYS A 177 3.41 -25.82 -0.55
CA LYS A 177 3.43 -27.16 -1.15
C LYS A 177 2.03 -27.68 -1.44
N ASN A 178 1.08 -27.46 -0.54
CA ASN A 178 -0.31 -27.86 -0.75
C ASN A 178 -0.95 -27.11 -1.93
N THR A 179 -0.72 -25.80 -2.05
CA THR A 179 -1.26 -24.99 -3.15
C THR A 179 -0.70 -25.39 -4.52
N MET A 180 0.51 -25.98 -4.57
CA MET A 180 1.09 -26.51 -5.81
C MET A 180 0.37 -27.74 -6.36
N PHE A 181 -0.40 -28.47 -5.54
CA PHE A 181 -1.26 -29.57 -6.02
C PHE A 181 -2.56 -29.07 -6.65
N GLY A 182 -2.81 -27.76 -6.63
CA GLY A 182 -4.01 -27.13 -7.14
C GLY A 182 -4.76 -26.37 -6.04
N MET A 183 -5.34 -25.25 -6.43
CA MET A 183 -6.15 -24.39 -5.57
C MET A 183 -7.35 -23.89 -6.37
N PRO A 184 -8.53 -23.69 -5.75
CA PRO A 184 -9.60 -22.93 -6.37
C PRO A 184 -9.08 -21.56 -6.85
N ASP A 185 -9.57 -21.11 -8.00
CA ASP A 185 -9.21 -19.79 -8.51
C ASP A 185 -10.00 -18.71 -7.75
N LEU A 186 -9.42 -18.24 -6.64
CA LEU A 186 -10.03 -17.22 -5.78
C LEU A 186 -10.19 -15.87 -6.48
N THR A 187 -9.48 -15.65 -7.59
CA THR A 187 -9.53 -14.39 -8.36
C THR A 187 -10.76 -14.26 -9.23
N LYS A 188 -11.49 -15.36 -9.43
CA LYS A 188 -12.73 -15.42 -10.23
C LYS A 188 -14.00 -15.15 -9.44
N ASP A 189 -13.90 -14.95 -8.13
CA ASP A 189 -15.05 -14.60 -7.33
C ASP A 189 -15.61 -13.22 -7.74
N GLU A 190 -16.93 -13.13 -7.91
CA GLU A 190 -17.61 -11.93 -8.42
C GLU A 190 -17.41 -10.69 -7.54
N ASP A 191 -17.41 -10.84 -6.21
CA ASP A 191 -17.20 -9.69 -5.32
C ASP A 191 -15.73 -9.26 -5.32
N VAL A 192 -14.80 -10.20 -5.49
CA VAL A 192 -13.37 -9.89 -5.65
C VAL A 192 -13.17 -9.04 -6.90
N ILE A 193 -13.74 -9.47 -8.03
CA ILE A 193 -13.67 -8.73 -9.30
C ILE A 193 -14.31 -7.35 -9.15
N LYS A 194 -15.53 -7.27 -8.59
CA LYS A 194 -16.26 -6.01 -8.40
C LYS A 194 -15.46 -5.02 -7.56
N ARG A 195 -14.93 -5.46 -6.42
CA ARG A 195 -14.14 -4.59 -5.53
C ARG A 195 -12.83 -4.16 -6.19
N LYS A 196 -12.14 -5.07 -6.90
CA LYS A 196 -10.92 -4.78 -7.64
C LYS A 196 -11.13 -3.68 -8.68
N GLU A 197 -12.18 -3.80 -9.51
CA GLU A 197 -12.49 -2.79 -10.53
C GLU A 197 -12.91 -1.45 -9.92
N GLN A 198 -13.67 -1.47 -8.80
CA GLN A 198 -13.99 -0.25 -8.04
C GLN A 198 -12.70 0.45 -7.58
N LEU A 199 -11.78 -0.29 -6.95
CA LEU A 199 -10.52 0.27 -6.45
C LEU A 199 -9.66 0.84 -7.58
N LYS A 200 -9.60 0.19 -8.74
CA LYS A 200 -8.88 0.71 -9.90
C LYS A 200 -9.49 2.01 -10.40
N LYS A 201 -10.82 2.11 -10.46
CA LYS A 201 -11.53 3.34 -10.85
C LYS A 201 -11.21 4.47 -9.86
N GLU A 202 -11.39 4.23 -8.56
CA GLU A 202 -11.13 5.22 -7.50
C GLU A 202 -9.64 5.63 -7.45
N ALA A 203 -8.72 4.69 -7.67
CA ALA A 203 -7.30 4.99 -7.74
C ALA A 203 -6.96 5.94 -8.89
N ARG A 204 -7.58 5.76 -10.07
CA ARG A 204 -7.39 6.68 -11.21
C ARG A 204 -7.89 8.09 -10.88
N ILE A 205 -9.02 8.22 -10.18
CA ILE A 205 -9.54 9.52 -9.74
C ILE A 205 -8.53 10.24 -8.84
N LEU A 206 -7.98 9.54 -7.84
CA LEU A 206 -6.97 10.12 -6.95
C LEU A 206 -5.65 10.43 -7.67
N LEU A 207 -5.22 9.59 -8.61
CA LEU A 207 -4.02 9.84 -9.41
C LEU A 207 -4.16 11.07 -10.31
N GLU A 208 -5.32 11.28 -10.92
CA GLU A 208 -5.58 12.49 -11.72
C GLU A 208 -5.66 13.74 -10.84
N ALA A 209 -6.20 13.64 -9.62
CA ALA A 209 -6.18 14.73 -8.65
C ALA A 209 -4.76 15.19 -8.29
N ILE A 210 -3.82 14.24 -8.14
CA ILE A 210 -2.41 14.54 -7.88
C ILE A 210 -1.77 15.28 -9.06
N LYS A 211 -2.20 15.03 -10.31
CA LYS A 211 -1.75 15.82 -11.45
C LYS A 211 -2.33 17.23 -11.43
N GLU A 212 -3.60 17.36 -11.07
CA GLU A 212 -4.34 18.62 -11.12
C GLU A 212 -3.77 19.70 -10.19
N ILE A 213 -3.18 19.32 -9.05
CA ILE A 213 -2.58 20.28 -8.12
C ILE A 213 -1.27 20.91 -8.64
N ALA A 214 -0.69 20.37 -9.72
CA ALA A 214 0.58 20.81 -10.28
C ALA A 214 0.57 20.80 -11.82
N PRO A 215 -0.22 21.68 -12.47
CA PRO A 215 -0.39 21.70 -13.93
C PRO A 215 0.88 22.04 -14.71
N HIS A 216 1.92 22.56 -14.04
CA HIS A 216 3.20 22.92 -14.64
C HIS A 216 4.29 21.86 -14.43
N SER A 217 4.04 20.83 -13.62
CA SER A 217 4.99 19.72 -13.45
C SER A 217 4.91 18.80 -14.67
N GLU A 218 6.06 18.51 -15.30
CA GLU A 218 6.14 17.58 -16.42
C GLU A 218 5.75 16.14 -16.03
N ASP A 219 6.04 15.75 -14.79
CA ASP A 219 5.70 14.42 -14.27
C ASP A 219 5.22 14.47 -12.81
N PRO A 220 3.97 14.89 -12.56
CA PRO A 220 3.44 15.10 -11.21
C PRO A 220 3.47 13.86 -10.31
N TRP A 221 3.51 12.65 -10.89
CA TRP A 221 3.56 11.40 -10.12
C TRP A 221 4.96 11.05 -9.60
N SER A 222 6.02 11.69 -10.10
CA SER A 222 7.39 11.55 -9.58
C SER A 222 8.02 12.86 -9.10
N ASP A 223 7.30 13.98 -9.15
CA ASP A 223 7.77 15.24 -8.58
C ASP A 223 7.68 15.22 -7.03
N PRO A 224 8.81 15.34 -6.29
CA PRO A 224 8.82 15.34 -4.83
C PRO A 224 7.93 16.42 -4.19
N ASP A 225 7.86 17.59 -4.81
CA ASP A 225 7.13 18.73 -4.26
C ASP A 225 5.62 18.52 -4.45
N VAL A 226 5.20 17.92 -5.56
CA VAL A 226 3.81 17.51 -5.80
C VAL A 226 3.37 16.41 -4.84
N LEU A 227 4.18 15.37 -4.67
CA LEU A 227 3.86 14.25 -3.78
C LEU A 227 3.80 14.70 -2.31
N ALA A 228 4.68 15.61 -1.88
CA ALA A 228 4.60 16.19 -0.55
C ALA A 228 3.34 17.06 -0.39
N THR A 229 3.01 17.87 -1.39
CA THR A 229 1.80 18.71 -1.38
C THR A 229 0.54 17.85 -1.30
N ALA A 230 0.47 16.72 -2.01
CA ALA A 230 -0.63 15.77 -1.93
C ALA A 230 -0.85 15.22 -0.50
N ILE A 231 0.22 15.10 0.30
CA ILE A 231 0.15 14.70 1.71
C ILE A 231 -0.33 15.85 2.59
N GLU A 232 0.20 17.06 2.38
CA GLU A 232 -0.13 18.26 3.15
C GLU A 232 -1.60 18.64 3.04
N ILE A 233 -2.18 18.53 1.84
CA ILE A 233 -3.57 18.89 1.59
C ILE A 233 -4.56 17.75 1.86
N GLY A 234 -4.05 16.52 2.03
CA GLY A 234 -4.84 15.34 2.40
C GLY A 234 -5.39 14.53 1.23
N LEU A 235 -4.87 14.70 0.01
CA LEU A 235 -5.13 13.75 -1.07
C LEU A 235 -4.58 12.36 -0.69
N LEU A 236 -3.36 12.33 -0.14
CA LEU A 236 -2.75 11.19 0.53
C LEU A 236 -2.77 11.44 2.05
N ASP A 237 -3.64 10.74 2.76
CA ASP A 237 -3.86 10.94 4.19
C ASP A 237 -4.15 9.63 4.91
N ALA A 238 -4.05 9.63 6.24
CA ALA A 238 -4.35 8.47 7.07
C ALA A 238 -4.81 8.92 8.46
N PRO A 239 -5.75 8.21 9.12
CA PRO A 239 -6.20 8.54 10.47
C PRO A 239 -5.07 8.75 11.49
N HIS A 240 -3.99 7.97 11.41
CA HIS A 240 -2.86 8.09 12.34
C HIS A 240 -1.98 9.33 12.10
N LEU A 241 -2.25 10.13 11.06
CA LEU A 241 -1.58 11.41 10.82
C LEU A 241 -2.27 12.58 11.52
N LYS A 242 -3.39 12.34 12.23
CA LYS A 242 -4.11 13.37 12.98
C LYS A 242 -3.20 14.10 13.95
N GLY A 243 -3.16 15.43 13.85
CA GLY A 243 -2.31 16.29 14.68
C GLY A 243 -0.86 16.40 14.21
N ASN A 244 -0.48 15.76 13.10
CA ASN A 244 0.81 15.98 12.46
C ASN A 244 0.86 17.37 11.81
N LYS A 245 1.96 18.10 11.99
CA LYS A 245 2.14 19.45 11.41
C LYS A 245 2.46 19.45 9.92
N TYR A 246 2.84 18.29 9.37
CA TYR A 246 3.34 18.09 8.00
C TYR A 246 2.39 17.24 7.13
N ALA A 247 1.19 16.93 7.63
CA ALA A 247 0.16 16.21 6.90
C ALA A 247 -1.22 16.68 7.35
N LYS A 248 -2.24 16.47 6.50
CA LYS A 248 -3.60 16.92 6.83
C LYS A 248 -4.19 16.20 8.04
N GLY A 249 -4.05 14.87 8.12
CA GLY A 249 -4.52 14.07 9.25
C GLY A 249 -6.03 14.18 9.51
N ALA A 250 -6.82 14.47 8.47
CA ALA A 250 -8.26 14.70 8.56
C ALA A 250 -9.08 13.51 8.06
N LEU A 251 -8.46 12.58 7.31
CA LEU A 251 -9.12 11.39 6.83
C LEU A 251 -9.61 10.53 8.00
N GLN A 252 -10.90 10.20 7.95
CA GLN A 252 -11.51 9.20 8.80
C GLN A 252 -11.86 7.98 7.95
N THR A 253 -11.65 6.79 8.50
CA THR A 253 -11.91 5.54 7.80
C THR A 253 -12.75 4.59 8.64
N LYS A 254 -13.46 3.69 7.96
CA LYS A 254 -14.25 2.64 8.60
C LYS A 254 -14.22 1.38 7.76
N VAL A 255 -14.05 0.24 8.42
CA VAL A 255 -14.21 -1.06 7.76
C VAL A 255 -15.70 -1.42 7.73
N ILE A 256 -16.22 -1.63 6.51
CA ILE A 256 -17.62 -1.97 6.24
C ILE A 256 -17.60 -3.16 5.28
N ASP A 257 -18.34 -4.22 5.60
CA ASP A 257 -18.38 -5.47 4.82
C ASP A 257 -16.97 -6.01 4.47
N GLY A 258 -16.04 -5.82 5.39
CA GLY A 258 -14.66 -6.29 5.28
C GLY A 258 -13.74 -5.47 4.39
N ALA A 259 -14.14 -4.29 3.89
CA ALA A 259 -13.28 -3.36 3.14
C ALA A 259 -13.12 -2.03 3.89
N CYS A 260 -11.97 -1.35 3.71
CA CYS A 260 -11.68 -0.09 4.39
C CYS A 260 -12.00 1.11 3.50
N TYR A 261 -12.92 1.97 3.95
CA TYR A 261 -13.42 3.12 3.21
C TYR A 261 -13.11 4.44 3.91
N ALA A 262 -13.02 5.53 3.15
CA ALA A 262 -13.19 6.88 3.69
C ALA A 262 -14.63 7.03 4.20
N TYR A 263 -14.80 7.53 5.42
CA TYR A 263 -16.09 7.51 6.10
C TYR A 263 -16.42 8.84 6.77
N ASP A 264 -17.64 9.31 6.56
CA ASP A 264 -18.21 10.49 7.21
C ASP A 264 -18.99 10.03 8.45
N TYR A 265 -18.44 10.31 9.63
CA TYR A 265 -19.06 9.93 10.90
C TYR A 265 -20.24 10.85 11.30
N GLU A 266 -20.36 12.04 10.72
CA GLU A 266 -21.50 12.94 10.97
C GLU A 266 -22.71 12.52 10.15
N LYS A 267 -22.51 12.15 8.87
CA LYS A 267 -23.56 11.69 7.96
C LYS A 267 -23.73 10.17 7.93
N HIS A 268 -22.92 9.44 8.68
CA HIS A 268 -22.92 7.97 8.77
C HIS A 268 -22.84 7.24 7.42
N ARG A 269 -22.00 7.70 6.50
CA ARG A 269 -21.88 7.10 5.16
C ARG A 269 -20.44 7.01 4.66
N ILE A 270 -20.23 6.11 3.69
CA ILE A 270 -19.02 6.08 2.89
C ILE A 270 -18.94 7.37 2.06
N ILE A 271 -17.74 7.94 1.97
CA ILE A 271 -17.43 9.07 1.08
C ILE A 271 -16.87 8.48 -0.22
N PRO A 272 -17.55 8.65 -1.37
CA PRO A 272 -16.98 8.27 -2.67
C PRO A 272 -15.68 9.03 -2.94
N GLU A 273 -14.74 8.39 -3.62
CA GLU A 273 -13.43 9.00 -3.85
C GLU A 273 -13.54 10.27 -4.71
N GLU A 274 -14.46 10.31 -5.68
CA GLU A 274 -14.76 11.52 -6.45
C GLU A 274 -15.13 12.70 -5.54
N GLU A 275 -16.04 12.47 -4.59
CA GLU A 275 -16.50 13.51 -3.65
C GLU A 275 -15.37 13.96 -2.73
N ARG A 276 -14.57 13.01 -2.22
CA ARG A 276 -13.43 13.29 -1.32
C ARG A 276 -12.41 14.19 -2.01
N VAL A 277 -12.01 13.81 -3.22
CA VAL A 277 -11.03 14.53 -4.03
C VAL A 277 -11.54 15.91 -4.42
N GLU A 278 -12.77 16.02 -4.92
CA GLU A 278 -13.34 17.30 -5.34
C GLU A 278 -13.36 18.33 -4.19
N LYS A 279 -13.74 17.88 -2.99
CA LYS A 279 -13.73 18.72 -1.79
C LYS A 279 -12.32 19.26 -1.51
N ILE A 280 -11.31 18.39 -1.50
CA ILE A 280 -9.91 18.76 -1.21
C ILE A 280 -9.38 19.72 -2.28
N LEU A 281 -9.59 19.43 -3.56
CA LEU A 281 -9.13 20.29 -4.65
C LEU A 281 -9.79 21.66 -4.62
N ARG A 282 -11.08 21.73 -4.28
CA ARG A 282 -11.80 23.00 -4.12
C ARG A 282 -11.23 23.84 -2.97
N GLU A 283 -10.89 23.22 -1.85
CA GLU A 283 -10.24 23.89 -0.71
C GLU A 283 -8.85 24.38 -1.10
N TYR A 284 -8.03 23.51 -1.69
CA TYR A 284 -6.69 23.86 -2.18
C TYR A 284 -6.71 25.05 -3.16
N LYS A 285 -7.63 25.04 -4.13
CA LYS A 285 -7.74 26.12 -5.11
C LYS A 285 -8.14 27.47 -4.51
N LYS A 286 -9.01 27.46 -3.49
CA LYS A 286 -9.39 28.68 -2.77
C LYS A 286 -8.21 29.32 -2.07
N GLU A 287 -7.30 28.52 -1.52
CA GLU A 287 -6.13 29.00 -0.79
C GLU A 287 -5.01 29.50 -1.72
N HIS A 288 -4.93 29.02 -2.97
CA HIS A 288 -3.77 29.25 -3.85
C HIS A 288 -4.07 30.06 -5.14
N PHE A 289 -5.34 30.17 -5.57
CA PHE A 289 -5.70 30.87 -6.81
C PHE A 289 -6.66 32.03 -6.62
N PHE A 290 -7.20 32.24 -5.41
CA PHE A 290 -8.04 33.39 -5.09
C PHE A 290 -7.35 34.25 -4.00
N VAL A 291 -6.39 35.07 -4.44
CA VAL A 291 -5.98 36.33 -3.80
C VAL A 291 -6.35 37.46 -4.74
#